data_AF-A0A5B1M6V1-F1
#
_entry.id   AF-A0A5B1M6V1-F1
#
_cell.length_a   1.000
_cell.length_b   1.000
_cell.length_c   1.000
_cell.angle_alpha   90.00
_cell.angle_beta   90.00
_cell.angle_gamma   90.00
#
_symmetry.space_group_name_H-M   'P 1'
#
loop_
_entity.id
_entity.type
_entity.pdbx_description
1 polymer ?
#
loop_
_entity_poly.entity_id
_entity_poly.type
_entity_poly.pdbx_seq_one_letter_code
_entity_poly.pdbx_strand_id
1 'polypeptide(L)'
;MAQPDEFGQGDGTLSRAAGLVTDARTDFTTYSARLDGQIAAVQGRWGGRGAQAFFILHQAWTEKQRTIVSALDDFAGSLTSTEQDNTATDDEIGASYTQLRGRLG
;
A
#
# COMPACT_ATOMS: atom_id res chain seq x y z
N MET A 1 -9.14 14.94 -28.85
CA MET A 1 -7.68 14.88 -29.08
C MET A 1 -7.05 15.11 -27.71
N ALA A 2 -6.50 14.06 -27.09
CA ALA A 2 -5.82 14.16 -25.79
C ALA A 2 -4.54 15.00 -25.95
N GLN A 3 -4.23 15.84 -24.96
CA GLN A 3 -3.12 16.81 -25.04
C GLN A 3 -1.80 16.11 -24.68
N PRO A 4 -0.68 16.42 -25.37
CA PRO A 4 0.62 15.78 -25.12
C PRO A 4 1.17 15.98 -23.71
N ASP A 5 0.72 17.00 -22.97
CA ASP A 5 1.10 17.23 -21.57
C ASP A 5 0.40 16.26 -20.58
N GLU A 6 -0.62 15.53 -21.02
CA GLU A 6 -1.38 14.58 -20.19
C GLU A 6 -0.58 13.30 -19.91
N PHE A 7 0.33 12.92 -20.81
CA PHE A 7 1.19 11.72 -20.69
C PHE A 7 2.37 11.89 -19.72
N GLY A 8 2.61 13.09 -19.16
CA GLY A 8 3.76 13.34 -18.28
C GLY A 8 3.39 13.83 -16.87
N GLN A 9 2.18 14.34 -16.64
CA GLN A 9 1.80 14.92 -15.35
C GLN A 9 1.40 13.90 -14.27
N GLY A 10 1.15 12.65 -14.64
CA GLY A 10 0.86 11.57 -13.68
C GLY A 10 2.12 10.96 -13.05
N ASP A 11 3.28 11.17 -13.65
CA ASP A 11 4.53 10.46 -13.33
C ASP A 11 5.02 10.82 -11.91
N GLY A 12 5.15 9.80 -11.07
CA GLY A 12 5.57 9.91 -9.67
C GLY A 12 4.46 10.22 -8.66
N THR A 13 3.23 10.53 -9.08
CA THR A 13 2.11 10.76 -8.15
C THR A 13 1.64 9.46 -7.51
N LEU A 14 1.57 8.37 -8.29
CA LEU A 14 1.17 7.06 -7.78
C LEU A 14 2.30 6.45 -6.95
N SER A 15 3.57 6.63 -7.34
CA SER A 15 4.73 6.29 -6.50
C SER A 15 4.70 7.02 -5.16
N ARG A 16 4.40 8.32 -5.15
CA ARG A 16 4.28 9.09 -3.89
C ARG A 16 3.13 8.56 -3.03
N ALA A 17 1.98 8.26 -3.63
CA ALA A 17 0.85 7.67 -2.93
C ALA A 17 1.21 6.28 -2.35
N ALA A 18 1.91 5.44 -3.11
CA ALA A 18 2.39 4.13 -2.65
C ALA A 18 3.36 4.27 -1.46
N GLY A 19 4.21 5.29 -1.46
CA GLY A 19 5.06 5.65 -0.32
C GLY A 19 4.24 5.97 0.92
N LEU A 20 3.23 6.84 0.81
CA LEU A 20 2.35 7.19 1.93
C LEU A 20 1.59 5.98 2.50
N VAL A 21 1.16 5.07 1.63
CA VAL A 21 0.49 3.81 2.04
C VAL A 21 1.47 2.90 2.78
N THR A 22 2.72 2.84 2.31
CA THR A 22 3.80 2.07 2.96
C THR A 22 4.16 2.64 4.32
N ASP A 23 4.17 3.96 4.46
CA ASP A 23 4.38 4.64 5.74
C ASP A 23 3.23 4.32 6.72
N ALA A 24 1.98 4.44 6.26
CA ALA A 24 0.80 4.09 7.05
C ALA A 24 0.82 2.61 7.52
N ARG A 25 1.24 1.69 6.64
CA ARG A 25 1.45 0.27 6.98
C ARG A 25 2.49 0.09 8.08
N THR A 26 3.60 0.81 7.99
CA THR A 26 4.70 0.76 8.96
C THR A 26 4.26 1.29 10.33
N ASP A 27 3.55 2.42 10.33
CA ASP A 27 2.97 3.01 11.53
C ASP A 27 1.98 2.06 12.20
N PHE A 28 1.04 1.52 11.42
CA PHE A 28 0.03 0.60 11.93
C PHE A 28 0.67 -0.68 12.52
N THR A 29 1.68 -1.24 11.86
CA THR A 29 2.45 -2.38 12.37
C THR A 29 3.14 -2.05 13.68
N THR A 30 3.72 -0.85 13.78
CA THR A 30 4.41 -0.38 15.00
C THR A 30 3.44 -0.19 16.16
N TYR A 31 2.29 0.46 15.93
CA TYR A 31 1.28 0.67 16.96
C TYR A 31 0.73 -0.63 17.50
N SER A 32 0.48 -1.59 16.61
CA SER A 32 0.04 -2.90 17.03
C SER A 32 1.08 -3.68 17.82
N ALA A 33 2.35 -3.68 17.41
CA ALA A 33 3.41 -4.34 18.18
C ALA A 33 3.54 -3.72 19.59
N ARG A 34 3.34 -2.40 19.72
CA ARG A 34 3.28 -1.73 21.02
C ARG A 34 2.08 -2.20 21.84
N LEU A 35 0.90 -2.29 21.23
CA LEU A 35 -0.30 -2.76 21.90
C LEU A 35 -0.12 -4.21 22.38
N ASP A 36 0.42 -5.10 21.55
CA ASP A 36 0.71 -6.50 21.91
C ASP A 36 1.69 -6.58 23.09
N GLY A 37 2.74 -5.76 23.09
CA GLY A 37 3.68 -5.67 24.21
C GLY A 37 3.05 -5.17 25.51
N GLN A 38 2.20 -4.13 25.42
CA GLN A 38 1.43 -3.64 26.57
C GLN A 38 0.48 -4.72 27.09
N ILE A 39 -0.21 -5.41 26.18
CA ILE A 39 -1.13 -6.52 26.45
C ILE A 39 -0.41 -7.65 27.21
N ALA A 40 0.74 -8.10 26.71
CA ALA A 40 1.51 -9.17 27.33
C ALA A 40 1.96 -8.81 28.75
N ALA A 41 2.30 -7.53 29.00
CA ALA A 41 2.71 -7.06 30.33
C ALA A 41 1.56 -7.09 31.36
N VAL A 42 0.30 -6.90 30.94
CA VAL A 42 -0.87 -6.96 31.84
C VAL A 42 -1.44 -8.36 32.01
N GLN A 43 -1.15 -9.29 31.11
CA GLN A 43 -1.66 -10.67 31.15
C GLN A 43 -1.38 -11.36 32.50
N GLY A 44 -0.21 -11.14 33.09
CA GLY A 44 0.15 -11.70 34.40
C GLY A 44 -0.69 -11.20 35.58
N ARG A 45 -1.39 -10.07 35.42
CA ARG A 45 -2.31 -9.52 36.44
C ARG A 45 -3.75 -10.04 36.29
N TRP A 46 -4.13 -10.50 35.11
CA TRP A 46 -5.51 -10.84 34.78
C TRP A 46 -5.70 -12.35 34.90
N GLY A 47 -5.77 -12.88 36.12
CA GLY A 47 -6.02 -14.31 36.36
C GLY A 47 -7.49 -14.70 36.14
N GLY A 48 -7.75 -15.97 35.78
CA GLY A 48 -9.10 -16.54 35.68
C GLY A 48 -9.87 -16.17 34.40
N ARG A 49 -11.20 -15.96 34.49
CA ARG A 49 -12.08 -15.69 33.32
C ARG A 49 -11.69 -14.44 32.52
N GLY A 50 -11.02 -13.46 33.15
CA GLY A 50 -10.48 -12.27 32.47
C GLY A 50 -9.34 -12.61 31.49
N ALA A 51 -8.51 -13.61 31.80
CA ALA A 51 -7.44 -14.07 30.91
C ALA A 51 -7.99 -14.61 29.58
N GLN A 52 -9.10 -15.36 29.64
CA GLN A 52 -9.69 -16.00 28.47
C GLN A 52 -10.35 -15.01 27.53
N ALA A 53 -11.16 -14.07 28.06
CA ALA A 53 -11.76 -13.01 27.27
C ALA A 53 -10.69 -12.14 26.59
N PHE A 54 -9.58 -11.92 27.29
CA PHE A 54 -8.45 -11.17 26.77
C PHE A 54 -7.69 -11.90 25.66
N PHE A 55 -7.46 -13.21 25.80
CA PHE A 55 -6.85 -14.02 24.74
C PHE A 55 -7.68 -13.96 23.44
N ILE A 56 -9.01 -14.06 23.56
CA ILE A 56 -9.93 -13.95 22.42
C ILE A 56 -9.82 -12.57 21.76
N LEU A 57 -9.82 -11.50 22.56
CA LEU A 57 -9.64 -10.13 22.04
C LEU A 57 -8.30 -9.97 21.31
N HIS A 58 -7.21 -10.46 21.91
CA HIS A 58 -5.88 -10.40 21.32
C HIS A 58 -5.82 -11.15 19.99
N GLN A 59 -6.36 -12.37 19.92
CA GLN A 59 -6.41 -13.13 18.67
C GLN A 59 -7.20 -12.37 17.59
N ALA A 60 -8.40 -11.87 17.93
CA ALA A 60 -9.21 -11.10 16.99
C ALA A 60 -8.48 -9.83 16.52
N TRP A 61 -7.78 -9.15 17.43
CA TRP A 61 -6.96 -7.99 17.10
C TRP A 61 -5.84 -8.32 16.12
N THR A 62 -5.04 -9.36 16.40
CA THR A 62 -3.95 -9.80 15.52
C THR A 62 -4.48 -10.18 14.13
N GLU A 63 -5.61 -10.88 14.05
CA GLU A 63 -6.24 -11.24 12.78
C GLU A 63 -6.67 -9.99 11.98
N LYS A 64 -7.38 -9.06 12.61
CA LYS A 64 -7.83 -7.82 11.96
C LYS A 64 -6.66 -6.97 11.50
N GLN A 65 -5.61 -6.90 12.30
CA GLN A 65 -4.40 -6.17 11.95
C GLN A 65 -3.74 -6.78 10.71
N ARG A 66 -3.57 -8.10 10.65
CA ARG A 66 -2.99 -8.78 9.48
C ARG A 66 -3.79 -8.47 8.21
N THR A 67 -5.12 -8.48 8.29
CA THR A 67 -5.97 -8.10 7.16
C THR A 67 -5.69 -6.67 6.69
N ILE A 68 -5.59 -5.71 7.61
CA ILE A 68 -5.33 -4.30 7.26
C ILE A 68 -3.93 -4.14 6.65
N VAL A 69 -2.90 -4.72 7.26
CA VAL A 69 -1.52 -4.66 6.76
C VAL A 69 -1.42 -5.27 5.36
N SER A 70 -2.06 -6.42 5.12
CA SER A 70 -2.10 -7.05 3.80
C SER A 70 -2.77 -6.14 2.77
N ALA A 71 -3.92 -5.55 3.11
CA ALA A 71 -4.64 -4.67 2.20
C ALA A 71 -3.83 -3.40 1.85
N LEU A 72 -3.05 -2.86 2.80
CA LEU A 72 -2.15 -1.74 2.54
C LEU A 72 -0.98 -2.14 1.63
N ASP A 73 -0.43 -3.34 1.82
CA ASP A 73 0.63 -3.89 0.98
C ASP A 73 0.16 -4.07 -0.48
N ASP A 74 -1.00 -4.71 -0.66
CA ASP A 74 -1.63 -4.94 -1.96
C ASP A 74 -1.97 -3.61 -2.66
N PHE A 75 -2.45 -2.62 -1.90
CA PHE A 75 -2.76 -1.30 -2.43
C PHE A 75 -1.52 -0.55 -2.90
N ALA A 76 -0.44 -0.53 -2.11
CA ALA A 76 0.83 0.09 -2.50
C ALA A 76 1.42 -0.58 -3.75
N GLY A 77 1.36 -1.92 -3.82
CA GLY A 77 1.77 -2.69 -5.00
C GLY A 77 0.95 -2.34 -6.24
N SER A 78 -0.37 -2.23 -6.09
CA SER A 78 -1.28 -1.86 -7.19
C SER A 78 -1.00 -0.46 -7.74
N LEU A 79 -0.71 0.52 -6.86
CA LEU A 79 -0.34 1.88 -7.27
C LEU A 79 0.98 1.89 -8.05
N THR A 80 1.98 1.16 -7.57
CA THR A 80 3.29 1.06 -8.22
C THR A 80 3.19 0.38 -9.59
N SER A 81 2.44 -0.72 -9.69
CA SER A 81 2.20 -1.42 -10.96
C SER A 81 1.47 -0.53 -11.95
N THR A 82 0.43 0.18 -11.50
CA THR A 82 -0.37 1.06 -12.37
C THR A 82 0.48 2.18 -12.97
N GLU A 83 1.41 2.74 -12.19
CA GLU A 83 2.33 3.76 -12.71
C GLU A 83 3.28 3.20 -13.76
N GLN A 84 3.88 2.03 -13.50
CA GLN A 84 4.76 1.35 -14.45
C GLN A 84 4.05 1.01 -15.76
N ASP A 85 2.81 0.51 -15.68
CA ASP A 85 2.00 0.16 -16.84
C ASP A 85 1.65 1.42 -17.67
N ASN A 86 1.35 2.53 -17.00
CA ASN A 86 1.10 3.81 -17.67
C ASN A 86 2.36 4.32 -18.39
N THR A 87 3.51 4.36 -17.71
CA THR A 87 4.78 4.80 -18.31
C THR A 87 5.16 3.93 -19.51
N ALA A 88 5.03 2.60 -19.40
CA ALA A 88 5.33 1.69 -20.50
C ALA A 88 4.39 1.91 -21.71
N THR A 89 3.10 2.12 -21.45
CA THR A 89 2.11 2.41 -22.49
C THR A 89 2.44 3.72 -23.21
N ASP A 90 2.85 4.75 -22.47
CA ASP A 90 3.18 6.06 -23.03
C ASP A 90 4.46 6.00 -23.89
N ASP A 91 5.48 5.26 -23.45
CA ASP A 91 6.71 5.01 -24.21
C ASP A 91 6.42 4.27 -25.54
N GLU A 92 5.56 3.25 -25.52
CA GLU A 92 5.16 2.50 -26.72
C GLU A 92 4.42 3.38 -27.74
N ILE A 93 3.48 4.21 -27.27
CA ILE A 93 2.72 5.13 -28.12
C ILE A 93 3.65 6.22 -28.69
N GLY A 94 4.55 6.77 -27.87
CA GLY A 94 5.52 7.79 -28.29
C GLY A 94 6.47 7.27 -29.39
N ALA A 95 6.95 6.03 -29.24
CA ALA A 95 7.79 5.38 -30.25
C ALA A 95 7.03 5.17 -31.57
N SER A 96 5.78 4.68 -31.51
CA SER A 96 4.92 4.48 -32.68
C SER A 96 4.62 5.80 -33.41
N TYR A 97 4.31 6.86 -32.65
CA TYR A 97 4.03 8.18 -33.21
C TYR A 97 5.25 8.80 -33.91
N THR A 98 6.43 8.65 -33.30
CA THR A 98 7.71 9.13 -33.88
C THR A 98 8.02 8.41 -35.18
N GLN A 99 7.81 7.09 -35.24
CA GLN A 99 8.00 6.30 -36.46
C GLN A 99 7.02 6.71 -37.56
N LEU A 100 5.74 6.94 -37.24
CA LEU A 100 4.74 7.39 -38.21
C LEU A 100 5.09 8.77 -38.77
N ARG A 101 5.47 9.71 -37.90
CA ARG A 101 5.86 11.07 -38.29
C ARG A 101 7.09 11.08 -39.20
N GLY A 102 8.08 10.22 -38.92
CA GLY A 102 9.26 10.05 -39.77
C GLY A 102 8.99 9.43 -41.15
N ARG A 103 7.82 8.81 -41.36
CA ARG A 103 7.40 8.24 -42.66
C ARG A 103 6.52 9.19 -43.48
N LEU A 104 5.98 10.23 -42.85
CA LEU A 104 5.08 11.22 -43.47
C LEU A 104 5.77 12.56 -43.76
N GLY A 105 7.03 12.72 -43.35
CA GLY A 105 7.93 13.81 -43.77
C GLY A 105 8.97 13.30 -44.75
#